data_AF-A0A5P9HS88-F1
#
_entry.id   AF-A0A5P9HS88-F1
#
_cell.length_a   1.000
_cell.length_b   1.000
_cell.length_c   1.000
_cell.angle_alpha   90.00
_cell.angle_beta   90.00
_cell.angle_gamma   90.00
#
_symmetry.space_group_name_H-M   'P 1'
#
loop_
_entity.id
_entity.type
_entity.pdbx_description
1 polymer ?
#
loop_
_entity_poly.entity_id
_entity_poly.type
_entity_poly.pdbx_seq_one_letter_code
_entity_poly.pdbx_strand_id
1 'polypeptide(L)'
;MKFSISERKDILCGVHKKELDVIIIGGGITGAGIAFDAAKRGLSTIVFEMQDFAAGTSSRSTKLVHGGLRYLKQFEVKMVAEVGKERAIVYENGPHVTTPEWMLLPFHKGGTFGSFSTSIGLRVYDFLAGVKKSERRKMFSCQETMKREPLLKQKGLKGGGYYVEYRTDDARLTIEVMKEAIVQGAKAVNYAKVDSFLYKDGKVCGVRVVDLLEGDVYEVYGKKIINAAGPWVDTLREKDNSKIGKVLQLSKGVHLVIDQERFPLGQAVYFDTPDGRMVFAIPRDNKTYVGTTDTFYDKDAAIPKMTTEDRAYIINAINYMFPSVKITEKDVESSWAGVRPLIYEEGKNASEISRKDEIWTSDSGLITIAGGKLTGYRKMAEMVVNYVTALLEKEGHGSYPHSTTKNMPISGGHVGGSKKLSAFIMKKTEEGMAYGLTKEESEHFAKFYGSNVDILFQLAKEYKEVAVRYNLPLDVLLKLVYSMEYEMAAKPIDFFMRRTGALLFNIDWVYKWKDAIIAYMADTLSWSKEEKKKYAAEVEAALTDAVVPVDQKEHKAALA
;
A
#
# COMPACT_ATOMS: atom_id res chain seq x y z
N MET A 1 -6.61 -14.28 16.79
CA MET A 1 -8.00 -13.93 16.42
C MET A 1 -8.17 -14.26 14.95
N LYS A 2 -9.26 -14.92 14.56
CA LYS A 2 -9.58 -15.13 13.14
C LYS A 2 -10.06 -13.81 12.53
N PHE A 3 -9.79 -13.61 11.26
CA PHE A 3 -10.25 -12.46 10.47
C PHE A 3 -10.61 -13.02 9.09
N SER A 4 -11.63 -13.86 9.09
CA SER A 4 -11.95 -14.74 7.97
C SER A 4 -12.98 -14.12 7.03
N ILE A 5 -12.87 -14.46 5.75
CA ILE A 5 -13.94 -14.30 4.75
C ILE A 5 -15.27 -14.89 5.24
N SER A 6 -15.25 -15.99 6.00
CA SER A 6 -16.47 -16.62 6.52
C SER A 6 -17.16 -15.82 7.63
N GLU A 7 -16.46 -14.91 8.32
CA GLU A 7 -17.01 -14.12 9.42
C GLU A 7 -17.65 -12.80 8.93
N ARG A 8 -17.51 -12.46 7.64
CA ARG A 8 -17.99 -11.19 7.10
C ARG A 8 -19.47 -10.95 7.31
N LYS A 9 -20.30 -11.95 6.98
CA LYS A 9 -21.74 -11.86 7.10
C LYS A 9 -22.16 -11.67 8.55
N ASP A 10 -21.55 -12.43 9.46
CA ASP A 10 -21.80 -12.31 10.90
C ASP A 10 -21.39 -10.93 11.43
N ILE A 11 -20.30 -10.34 10.93
CA ILE A 11 -19.89 -8.98 11.28
C ILE A 11 -20.96 -7.98 10.80
N LEU A 12 -21.40 -8.04 9.54
CA LEU A 12 -22.40 -7.15 8.96
C LEU A 12 -23.76 -7.26 9.68
N CYS A 13 -24.29 -8.47 9.84
CA CYS A 13 -25.50 -8.73 10.62
C CYS A 13 -25.34 -8.24 12.07
N GLY A 14 -24.17 -8.48 12.66
CA GLY A 14 -23.87 -8.13 14.04
C GLY A 14 -23.79 -6.63 14.33
N VAL A 15 -23.62 -5.78 13.31
CA VAL A 15 -23.62 -4.30 13.42
C VAL A 15 -24.87 -3.64 12.84
N HIS A 16 -25.72 -4.39 12.14
CA HIS A 16 -26.95 -3.87 11.58
C HIS A 16 -27.82 -3.23 12.67
N LYS A 17 -28.23 -1.98 12.45
CA LYS A 17 -29.02 -1.16 13.39
C LYS A 17 -28.40 -0.99 14.78
N LYS A 18 -27.08 -1.20 14.91
CA LYS A 18 -26.33 -0.87 16.12
C LYS A 18 -25.63 0.46 15.98
N GLU A 19 -25.52 1.17 17.09
CA GLU A 19 -24.74 2.38 17.21
C GLU A 19 -23.32 2.05 17.67
N LEU A 20 -22.33 2.60 16.97
CA LEU A 20 -20.91 2.51 17.28
C LEU A 20 -20.36 3.91 17.60
N ASP A 21 -19.18 3.97 18.21
CA ASP A 21 -18.51 5.26 18.42
C ASP A 21 -17.99 5.82 17.10
N VAL A 22 -17.39 4.97 16.26
CA VAL A 22 -16.75 5.40 15.02
C VAL A 22 -17.05 4.46 13.86
N ILE A 23 -17.54 5.03 12.75
CA ILE A 23 -17.60 4.38 11.43
C ILE A 23 -16.52 4.99 10.54
N ILE A 24 -15.71 4.14 9.92
CA ILE A 24 -14.65 4.53 9.00
C ILE A 24 -14.98 4.02 7.60
N ILE A 25 -15.00 4.92 6.62
CA ILE A 25 -15.25 4.60 5.22
C ILE A 25 -13.93 4.60 4.45
N GLY A 26 -13.50 3.43 3.99
CA GLY A 26 -12.23 3.19 3.31
C GLY A 26 -11.25 2.35 4.14
N GLY A 27 -10.83 1.22 3.60
CA GLY A 27 -9.86 0.27 4.17
C GLY A 27 -8.48 0.34 3.51
N GLY A 28 -8.10 1.52 3.01
CA GLY A 28 -6.71 1.85 2.71
C GLY A 28 -5.88 2.08 3.98
N ILE A 29 -4.60 2.40 3.84
CA ILE A 29 -3.69 2.60 4.97
C ILE A 29 -4.18 3.67 5.96
N THR A 30 -4.83 4.72 5.46
CA THR A 30 -5.39 5.80 6.29
C THR A 30 -6.49 5.27 7.19
N GLY A 31 -7.49 4.57 6.63
CA GLY A 31 -8.57 3.99 7.40
C GLY A 31 -8.10 2.86 8.34
N ALA A 32 -7.17 2.02 7.90
CA ALA A 32 -6.55 1.00 8.74
C ALA A 32 -5.82 1.61 9.95
N GLY A 33 -5.04 2.68 9.74
CA GLY A 33 -4.36 3.39 10.81
C GLY A 33 -5.33 4.03 11.80
N ILE A 34 -6.37 4.70 11.30
CA ILE A 34 -7.42 5.32 12.14
C ILE A 34 -8.13 4.23 12.96
N ALA A 35 -8.48 3.10 12.34
CA ALA A 35 -9.13 1.99 13.03
C ALA A 35 -8.24 1.41 14.14
N PHE A 36 -6.94 1.23 13.87
CA PHE A 36 -6.00 0.73 14.86
C PHE A 36 -5.90 1.66 16.06
N ASP A 37 -5.69 2.96 15.83
CA ASP A 37 -5.59 3.93 16.93
C ASP A 37 -6.91 4.10 17.69
N ALA A 38 -8.05 4.13 16.98
CA ALA A 38 -9.37 4.26 17.59
C ALA A 38 -9.71 3.06 18.49
N ALA A 39 -9.57 1.85 17.97
CA ALA A 39 -9.81 0.63 18.74
C ALA A 39 -8.85 0.52 19.93
N LYS A 40 -7.58 0.91 19.75
CA LYS A 40 -6.62 0.91 20.86
C LYS A 40 -7.03 1.84 22.01
N ARG A 41 -7.75 2.91 21.71
CA ARG A 41 -8.29 3.84 22.71
C ARG A 41 -9.66 3.45 23.25
N GLY A 42 -10.16 2.26 22.89
CA GLY A 42 -11.41 1.70 23.39
C GLY A 42 -12.66 2.13 22.62
N LEU A 43 -12.52 2.78 21.46
CA LEU A 43 -13.67 3.16 20.63
C LEU A 43 -14.24 1.94 19.90
N SER A 44 -15.54 1.72 20.02
CA SER A 44 -16.24 0.73 19.19
C SER A 44 -16.21 1.19 17.73
N THR A 45 -15.42 0.48 16.91
CA THR A 45 -15.01 0.96 15.58
C THR A 45 -15.32 -0.08 14.50
N ILE A 46 -15.85 0.37 13.37
CA ILE A 46 -15.98 -0.46 12.16
C ILE A 46 -15.41 0.23 10.92
N VAL A 47 -14.77 -0.55 10.04
CA VAL A 47 -14.31 -0.13 8.72
C VAL A 47 -15.13 -0.80 7.62
N PHE A 48 -15.64 0.00 6.68
CA PHE A 48 -16.25 -0.48 5.44
C PHE A 48 -15.34 -0.13 4.25
N GLU A 49 -14.91 -1.14 3.50
CA GLU A 49 -14.10 -0.99 2.28
C GLU A 49 -14.87 -1.55 1.09
N MET A 50 -15.03 -0.75 0.03
CA MET A 50 -15.85 -1.15 -1.13
C MET A 50 -15.17 -2.16 -2.05
N GLN A 51 -13.84 -2.24 -2.04
CA GLN A 51 -13.04 -3.23 -2.77
C GLN A 51 -12.43 -4.19 -1.74
N ASP A 52 -11.23 -4.71 -1.98
CA ASP A 52 -10.45 -5.38 -0.94
C ASP A 52 -9.62 -4.37 -0.13
N PHE A 53 -9.16 -4.75 1.07
CA PHE A 53 -8.24 -3.93 1.85
C PHE A 53 -7.00 -3.58 1.02
N ALA A 54 -6.60 -2.31 1.08
CA ALA A 54 -5.52 -1.73 0.26
C ALA A 54 -5.76 -1.68 -1.27
N ALA A 55 -6.91 -2.10 -1.81
CA ALA A 55 -7.13 -2.19 -3.27
C ALA A 55 -7.14 -0.84 -4.00
N GLY A 56 -7.35 0.27 -3.28
CA GLY A 56 -7.13 1.62 -3.77
C GLY A 56 -5.64 2.00 -3.88
N THR A 57 -5.32 3.27 -3.65
CA THR A 57 -3.96 3.81 -3.78
C THR A 57 -2.92 3.11 -2.88
N SER A 58 -3.33 2.53 -1.76
CA SER A 58 -2.45 1.87 -0.76
C SER A 58 -1.83 0.54 -1.20
N SER A 59 -2.04 0.07 -2.43
CA SER A 59 -1.28 -1.03 -3.04
C SER A 59 -0.53 -0.61 -4.32
N ARG A 60 -0.60 0.68 -4.67
CA ARG A 60 -0.20 1.24 -5.96
C ARG A 60 0.81 2.37 -5.81
N SER A 61 1.55 2.40 -4.70
CA SER A 61 2.62 3.37 -4.47
C SER A 61 3.95 2.92 -5.08
N THR A 62 5.00 3.73 -4.95
CA THR A 62 6.39 3.32 -5.24
C THR A 62 6.92 2.29 -4.23
N LYS A 63 6.13 1.87 -3.24
CA LYS A 63 6.50 0.88 -2.22
C LYS A 63 7.72 1.33 -1.40
N LEU A 64 7.79 2.63 -1.13
CA LEU A 64 8.82 3.28 -0.31
C LEU A 64 8.19 4.08 0.82
N VAL A 65 8.71 3.90 2.03
CA VAL A 65 8.50 4.79 3.18
C VAL A 65 9.57 5.87 3.10
N HIS A 66 9.38 6.81 2.16
CA HIS A 66 10.39 7.82 1.87
C HIS A 66 10.28 8.99 2.87
N GLY A 67 11.43 9.53 3.30
CA GLY A 67 11.43 10.69 4.21
C GLY A 67 11.28 12.04 3.50
N GLY A 68 11.19 12.05 2.16
CA GLY A 68 10.76 13.24 1.41
C GLY A 68 11.88 14.24 1.14
N LEU A 69 13.09 13.76 0.83
CA LEU A 69 14.23 14.59 0.39
C LEU A 69 13.85 15.63 -0.68
N ARG A 70 12.95 15.29 -1.61
CA ARG A 70 12.42 16.22 -2.62
C ARG A 70 11.71 17.43 -2.01
N TYR A 71 11.00 17.27 -0.88
CA TYR A 71 10.25 18.35 -0.23
C TYR A 71 11.14 19.37 0.49
N LEU A 72 12.42 19.04 0.76
CA LEU A 72 13.37 20.04 1.23
C LEU A 72 13.58 21.16 0.21
N LYS A 73 13.44 20.88 -1.10
CA LYS A 73 13.47 21.93 -2.14
C LYS A 73 12.28 22.89 -2.06
N GLN A 74 11.17 22.46 -1.44
CA GLN A 74 9.95 23.26 -1.27
C GLN A 74 9.88 23.91 0.12
N PHE A 75 10.98 23.88 0.91
CA PHE A 75 11.06 24.42 2.27
C PHE A 75 10.04 23.82 3.27
N GLU A 76 9.50 22.63 3.00
CA GLU A 76 8.55 21.92 3.87
C GLU A 76 9.28 21.16 5.01
N VAL A 77 10.10 21.89 5.79
CA VAL A 77 11.01 21.33 6.81
C VAL A 77 10.29 20.54 7.91
N LYS A 78 9.16 21.05 8.40
CA LYS A 78 8.35 20.39 9.44
C LYS A 78 7.87 19.02 8.95
N MET A 79 7.33 18.98 7.74
CA MET A 79 6.87 17.74 7.11
C MET A 79 8.01 16.73 7.00
N VAL A 80 9.18 17.14 6.51
CA VAL A 80 10.36 16.27 6.37
C VAL A 80 10.82 15.70 7.72
N ALA A 81 10.82 16.52 8.77
CA ALA A 81 11.16 16.06 10.12
C ALA A 81 10.14 15.04 10.67
N GLU A 82 8.85 15.27 10.43
CA GLU A 82 7.78 14.37 10.87
C GLU A 82 7.85 13.03 10.13
N VAL A 83 7.80 13.04 8.79
CA VAL A 83 7.83 11.80 8.00
C VAL A 83 9.16 11.04 8.14
N GLY A 84 10.27 11.77 8.32
CA GLY A 84 11.58 11.18 8.55
C GLY A 84 11.66 10.38 9.85
N LYS A 85 11.03 10.87 10.93
CA LYS A 85 10.93 10.15 12.21
C LYS A 85 9.93 8.99 12.14
N GLU A 86 8.79 9.19 11.47
CA GLU A 86 7.78 8.14 11.30
C GLU A 86 8.34 6.92 10.57
N ARG A 87 9.24 7.12 9.60
CA ARG A 87 9.91 6.03 8.89
C ARG A 87 10.59 5.01 9.83
N ALA A 88 11.31 5.49 10.85
CA ALA A 88 11.94 4.60 11.83
C ALA A 88 10.89 3.88 12.69
N ILE A 89 9.81 4.56 13.06
CA ILE A 89 8.71 3.98 13.84
C ILE A 89 8.02 2.86 13.05
N VAL A 90 7.69 3.11 11.78
CA VAL A 90 7.07 2.11 10.89
C VAL A 90 7.97 0.88 10.73
N TYR A 91 9.28 1.08 10.60
CA TYR A 91 10.24 -0.03 10.55
C TYR A 91 10.29 -0.83 11.85
N GLU A 92 10.41 -0.18 13.00
CA GLU A 92 10.51 -0.90 14.27
C GLU A 92 9.21 -1.62 14.63
N ASN A 93 8.04 -1.09 14.24
CA ASN A 93 6.74 -1.70 14.47
C ASN A 93 6.43 -2.86 13.50
N GLY A 94 6.95 -2.80 12.27
CA GLY A 94 6.70 -3.79 11.22
C GLY A 94 7.97 -4.20 10.47
N PRO A 95 9.00 -4.76 11.14
CA PRO A 95 10.31 -5.00 10.54
C PRO A 95 10.31 -6.12 9.48
N HIS A 96 9.26 -6.93 9.44
CA HIS A 96 9.03 -7.96 8.41
C HIS A 96 8.42 -7.38 7.12
N VAL A 97 7.81 -6.19 7.19
CA VAL A 97 7.16 -5.53 6.04
C VAL A 97 8.05 -4.45 5.44
N THR A 98 8.73 -3.69 6.29
CA THR A 98 9.56 -2.56 5.89
C THR A 98 11.02 -2.85 6.18
N THR A 99 11.91 -2.61 5.22
CA THR A 99 13.35 -2.86 5.36
C THR A 99 14.15 -1.67 4.86
N PRO A 100 15.28 -1.32 5.52
CA PRO A 100 16.20 -0.30 5.01
C PRO A 100 16.75 -0.71 3.64
N GLU A 101 16.77 0.23 2.70
CA GLU A 101 17.27 0.08 1.34
C GLU A 101 18.21 1.25 1.05
N TRP A 102 19.40 0.95 0.53
CA TRP A 102 20.34 2.00 0.16
C TRP A 102 19.98 2.59 -1.21
N MET A 103 19.82 3.89 -1.24
CA MET A 103 19.48 4.67 -2.42
C MET A 103 20.73 5.39 -2.96
N LEU A 104 20.98 5.25 -4.25
CA LEU A 104 21.97 6.00 -4.99
C LEU A 104 21.30 7.14 -5.76
N LEU A 105 21.69 8.39 -5.47
CA LEU A 105 21.30 9.59 -6.20
C LEU A 105 22.48 10.05 -7.06
N PRO A 106 22.61 9.59 -8.32
CA PRO A 106 23.63 10.09 -9.22
C PRO A 106 23.33 11.55 -9.59
N PHE A 107 24.37 12.37 -9.74
CA PHE A 107 24.23 13.72 -10.26
C PHE A 107 25.12 13.93 -11.49
N HIS A 108 24.52 14.50 -12.53
CA HIS A 108 25.14 14.75 -13.83
C HIS A 108 25.26 16.26 -14.10
N LYS A 109 26.15 16.65 -15.02
CA LYS A 109 26.25 18.04 -15.50
C LYS A 109 24.90 18.48 -16.08
N GLY A 110 24.35 19.58 -15.57
CA GLY A 110 23.04 20.10 -15.97
C GLY A 110 21.85 19.40 -15.31
N GLY A 111 22.07 18.47 -14.39
CA GLY A 111 21.02 17.83 -13.59
C GLY A 111 20.48 18.73 -12.48
N THR A 112 19.43 18.24 -11.81
CA THR A 112 18.66 19.03 -10.83
C THR A 112 19.41 19.27 -9.51
N PHE A 113 20.44 18.47 -9.24
CA PHE A 113 21.32 18.62 -8.08
C PHE A 113 22.80 18.49 -8.49
N GLY A 114 23.68 19.17 -7.76
CA GLY A 114 25.13 19.01 -7.86
C GLY A 114 25.70 18.45 -6.56
N SER A 115 27.02 18.22 -6.52
CA SER A 115 27.68 17.63 -5.34
C SER A 115 27.42 18.43 -4.04
N PHE A 116 27.56 19.75 -4.10
CA PHE A 116 27.37 20.62 -2.94
C PHE A 116 25.91 20.66 -2.45
N SER A 117 24.94 20.89 -3.35
CA SER A 117 23.53 20.94 -2.98
C SER A 117 22.99 19.58 -2.52
N THR A 118 23.41 18.48 -3.15
CA THR A 118 23.11 17.11 -2.69
C THR A 118 23.68 16.87 -1.29
N SER A 119 24.93 17.28 -1.06
CA SER A 119 25.61 17.10 0.21
C SER A 119 24.89 17.82 1.36
N ILE A 120 24.49 19.07 1.14
CA ILE A 120 23.72 19.85 2.11
C ILE A 120 22.33 19.23 2.31
N GLY A 121 21.60 18.95 1.23
CA GLY A 121 20.25 18.39 1.29
C GLY A 121 20.20 17.09 2.08
N LEU A 122 21.12 16.16 1.80
CA LEU A 122 21.23 14.89 2.52
C LEU A 122 21.66 15.07 3.98
N ARG A 123 22.54 16.04 4.29
CA ARG A 123 22.93 16.32 5.67
C ARG A 123 21.78 16.89 6.50
N VAL A 124 21.01 17.82 5.93
CA VAL A 124 19.81 18.38 6.55
C VAL A 124 18.78 17.27 6.76
N TYR A 125 18.59 16.42 5.75
CA TYR A 125 17.72 15.26 5.83
C TYR A 125 18.10 14.32 6.97
N ASP A 126 19.37 13.91 7.06
CA ASP A 126 19.86 13.02 8.13
C ASP A 126 19.59 13.60 9.53
N PHE A 127 19.75 14.91 9.67
CA PHE A 127 19.50 15.61 10.93
C PHE A 127 18.01 15.63 11.28
N LEU A 128 17.15 16.06 10.36
CA LEU A 128 15.71 16.18 10.59
C LEU A 128 15.03 14.82 10.83
N ALA A 129 15.44 13.81 10.06
CA ALA A 129 14.91 12.46 10.17
C ALA A 129 15.52 11.64 11.32
N GLY A 130 16.51 12.19 12.05
CA GLY A 130 17.14 11.49 13.18
C GLY A 130 17.86 10.20 12.76
N VAL A 131 18.51 10.20 11.60
CA VAL A 131 19.11 9.00 10.99
C VAL A 131 20.24 8.44 11.88
N LYS A 132 20.19 7.13 12.13
CA LYS A 132 21.19 6.37 12.90
C LYS A 132 22.57 6.60 12.28
N LYS A 133 23.62 6.73 13.10
CA LYS A 133 25.00 7.05 12.62
C LYS A 133 25.49 6.08 11.53
N SER A 134 25.12 4.80 11.61
CA SER A 134 25.43 3.75 10.63
C SER A 134 24.73 3.90 9.28
N GLU A 135 23.60 4.61 9.24
CA GLU A 135 22.74 4.81 8.07
C GLU A 135 22.89 6.20 7.43
N ARG A 136 23.82 7.01 7.96
CA ARG A 136 24.05 8.37 7.47
C ARG A 136 24.62 8.38 6.06
N ARG A 137 24.29 9.46 5.36
CA ARG A 137 24.66 9.68 3.97
C ARG A 137 26.17 9.65 3.72
N LYS A 138 26.55 9.19 2.54
CA LYS A 138 27.91 9.25 1.98
C LYS A 138 27.88 9.98 0.64
N MET A 139 28.93 10.72 0.32
CA MET A 139 29.13 11.26 -1.02
C MET A 139 30.18 10.42 -1.72
N PHE A 140 29.90 10.07 -2.97
CA PHE A 140 30.79 9.32 -3.82
C PHE A 140 31.30 10.19 -4.96
N SER A 141 32.57 10.01 -5.28
CA SER A 141 33.18 10.46 -6.53
C SER A 141 32.53 9.77 -7.72
N CYS A 142 32.83 10.26 -8.93
CA CYS A 142 32.37 9.64 -10.17
C CYS A 142 32.79 8.16 -10.25
N GLN A 143 34.06 7.85 -9.95
CA GLN A 143 34.58 6.48 -9.97
C GLN A 143 33.89 5.56 -8.96
N GLU A 144 33.69 6.03 -7.73
CA GLU A 144 32.98 5.25 -6.71
C GLU A 144 31.51 5.02 -7.09
N THR A 145 30.86 6.02 -7.69
CA THR A 145 29.47 5.91 -8.16
C THR A 145 29.36 4.86 -9.28
N MET A 146 30.29 4.86 -10.23
CA MET A 146 30.33 3.85 -11.31
C MET A 146 30.64 2.44 -10.80
N LYS A 147 31.49 2.31 -9.76
CA LYS A 147 31.72 1.01 -9.11
C LYS A 147 30.47 0.48 -8.41
N ARG A 148 29.64 1.39 -7.88
CA ARG A 148 28.39 1.05 -7.21
C ARG A 148 27.34 0.61 -8.21
N GLU A 149 27.07 1.40 -9.24
CA GLU A 149 26.15 1.03 -10.32
C GLU A 149 26.82 1.19 -11.68
N PRO A 150 27.41 0.12 -12.24
CA PRO A 150 28.07 0.15 -13.54
C PRO A 150 27.13 0.46 -14.71
N LEU A 151 25.82 0.25 -14.55
CA LEU A 151 24.83 0.50 -15.59
C LEU A 151 24.56 1.99 -15.82
N LEU A 152 24.96 2.87 -14.89
CA LEU A 152 24.71 4.30 -14.99
C LEU A 152 25.33 4.92 -16.25
N LYS A 153 24.61 5.87 -16.82
CA LYS A 153 25.10 6.76 -17.87
C LYS A 153 26.35 7.49 -17.40
N GLN A 154 27.49 7.16 -18.01
CA GLN A 154 28.79 7.75 -17.65
C GLN A 154 28.93 9.19 -18.18
N LYS A 155 28.33 9.50 -19.33
CA LYS A 155 28.42 10.82 -19.96
C LYS A 155 27.85 11.90 -19.03
N GLY A 156 28.72 12.78 -18.56
CA GLY A 156 28.36 13.91 -17.71
C GLY A 156 28.22 13.57 -16.23
N LEU A 157 28.46 12.33 -15.79
CA LEU A 157 28.39 11.94 -14.38
C LEU A 157 29.44 12.69 -13.56
N LYS A 158 29.05 13.19 -12.39
CA LYS A 158 29.92 13.94 -11.48
C LYS A 158 30.12 13.24 -10.13
N GLY A 159 29.25 12.32 -9.76
CA GLY A 159 29.30 11.56 -8.51
C GLY A 159 27.92 11.09 -8.10
N GLY A 160 27.78 10.71 -6.84
CA GLY A 160 26.52 10.21 -6.28
C GLY A 160 26.37 10.52 -4.80
N GLY A 161 25.15 10.84 -4.38
CA GLY A 161 24.75 10.82 -2.98
C GLY A 161 24.24 9.44 -2.62
N TYR A 162 24.70 8.86 -1.52
CA TYR A 162 24.32 7.53 -1.08
C TYR A 162 23.70 7.63 0.31
N TYR A 163 22.44 7.22 0.45
CA TYR A 163 21.67 7.42 1.67
C TYR A 163 20.65 6.30 1.85
N VAL A 164 20.11 6.13 3.06
CA VAL A 164 19.11 5.10 3.33
C VAL A 164 17.71 5.67 3.10
N GLU A 165 16.90 4.93 2.36
CA GLU A 165 15.44 4.98 2.39
C GLU A 165 14.90 3.62 2.83
N TYR A 166 13.59 3.48 2.97
CA TYR A 166 12.98 2.26 3.48
C TYR A 166 12.02 1.71 2.43
N ARG A 167 12.29 0.49 1.96
CA ARG A 167 11.39 -0.25 1.08
C ARG A 167 10.33 -0.93 1.93
N THR A 168 9.10 -0.90 1.48
CA THR A 168 7.97 -1.54 2.17
C THR A 168 7.15 -2.34 1.19
N ASP A 169 6.22 -3.11 1.71
CA ASP A 169 5.11 -3.65 0.93
C ASP A 169 3.83 -2.92 1.40
N ASP A 170 3.28 -2.07 0.54
CA ASP A 170 2.20 -1.15 0.90
C ASP A 170 0.87 -1.87 1.16
N ALA A 171 0.57 -2.92 0.37
CA ALA A 171 -0.57 -3.78 0.59
C ALA A 171 -0.43 -4.59 1.89
N ARG A 172 0.74 -5.21 2.10
CA ARG A 172 1.06 -5.96 3.33
C ARG A 172 1.04 -5.06 4.57
N LEU A 173 1.61 -3.86 4.49
CA LEU A 173 1.56 -2.87 5.58
C LEU A 173 0.12 -2.55 5.95
N THR A 174 -0.73 -2.30 4.96
CA THR A 174 -2.15 -1.97 5.18
C THR A 174 -2.89 -3.11 5.85
N ILE A 175 -2.74 -4.35 5.38
CA ILE A 175 -3.45 -5.50 5.97
C ILE A 175 -2.90 -5.85 7.37
N GLU A 176 -1.60 -5.73 7.62
CA GLU A 176 -1.05 -5.98 8.97
C GLU A 176 -1.48 -4.92 9.99
N VAL A 177 -1.62 -3.66 9.56
CA VAL A 177 -2.22 -2.59 10.40
C VAL A 177 -3.70 -2.89 10.66
N MET A 178 -4.45 -3.32 9.64
CA MET A 178 -5.86 -3.68 9.81
C MET A 178 -6.03 -4.87 10.75
N LYS A 179 -5.24 -5.93 10.58
CA LYS A 179 -5.25 -7.12 11.45
C LYS A 179 -4.94 -6.76 12.90
N GLU A 180 -3.99 -5.86 13.13
CA GLU A 180 -3.72 -5.36 14.49
C GLU A 180 -4.90 -4.55 15.04
N ALA A 181 -5.59 -3.75 14.22
CA ALA A 181 -6.83 -3.07 14.63
C ALA A 181 -7.91 -4.08 15.07
N ILE A 182 -8.07 -5.18 14.33
CA ILE A 182 -9.00 -6.27 14.68
C ILE A 182 -8.60 -6.91 16.02
N VAL A 183 -7.31 -7.17 16.25
CA VAL A 183 -6.80 -7.66 17.55
C VAL A 183 -7.14 -6.70 18.70
N GLN A 184 -7.13 -5.39 18.45
CA GLN A 184 -7.55 -4.38 19.44
C GLN A 184 -9.08 -4.23 19.57
N GLY A 185 -9.89 -4.97 18.80
CA GLY A 185 -11.35 -4.98 18.91
C GLY A 185 -12.10 -4.20 17.82
N ALA A 186 -11.42 -3.65 16.82
CA ALA A 186 -12.09 -3.11 15.63
C ALA A 186 -12.82 -4.22 14.87
N LYS A 187 -13.82 -3.84 14.09
CA LYS A 187 -14.42 -4.68 13.03
C LYS A 187 -14.03 -4.10 11.68
N ALA A 188 -13.88 -4.94 10.66
CA ALA A 188 -13.65 -4.48 9.30
C ALA A 188 -14.27 -5.44 8.30
N VAL A 189 -14.79 -4.89 7.20
CA VAL A 189 -15.47 -5.65 6.16
C VAL A 189 -15.05 -5.08 4.79
N ASN A 190 -14.35 -5.87 3.98
CA ASN A 190 -14.08 -5.54 2.56
C ASN A 190 -15.35 -5.71 1.70
N TYR A 191 -15.34 -5.40 0.40
CA TYR A 191 -16.50 -5.51 -0.50
C TYR A 191 -17.83 -4.97 0.08
N ALA A 192 -17.78 -3.98 0.97
CA ALA A 192 -18.91 -3.39 1.68
C ALA A 192 -18.90 -1.90 1.39
N LYS A 193 -19.73 -1.50 0.43
CA LYS A 193 -19.74 -0.14 -0.11
C LYS A 193 -20.72 0.72 0.66
N VAL A 194 -20.25 1.79 1.28
CA VAL A 194 -21.13 2.87 1.74
C VAL A 194 -21.66 3.62 0.53
N ASP A 195 -22.97 3.59 0.33
CA ASP A 195 -23.60 4.20 -0.84
C ASP A 195 -24.47 5.42 -0.53
N SER A 196 -24.95 5.57 0.70
CA SER A 196 -25.59 6.79 1.21
C SER A 196 -25.37 6.98 2.70
N PHE A 197 -25.62 8.21 3.17
CA PHE A 197 -25.61 8.57 4.59
C PHE A 197 -27.02 8.56 5.17
N LEU A 198 -27.11 8.32 6.47
CA LEU A 198 -28.33 8.44 7.28
C LEU A 198 -28.24 9.71 8.10
N TYR A 199 -29.36 10.43 8.23
CA TYR A 199 -29.42 11.73 8.89
C TYR A 199 -30.47 11.77 10.00
N LYS A 200 -30.14 12.52 11.05
CA LYS A 200 -31.07 12.90 12.10
C LYS A 200 -30.82 14.37 12.45
N ASP A 201 -31.86 15.20 12.41
CA ASP A 201 -31.78 16.64 12.71
C ASP A 201 -30.70 17.38 11.89
N GLY A 202 -30.55 17.01 10.62
CA GLY A 202 -29.54 17.58 9.72
C GLY A 202 -28.10 17.13 9.98
N LYS A 203 -27.87 16.21 10.94
CA LYS A 203 -26.56 15.63 11.24
C LYS A 203 -26.45 14.20 10.73
N VAL A 204 -25.29 13.84 10.20
CA VAL A 204 -25.01 12.46 9.80
C VAL A 204 -24.89 11.58 11.04
N CYS A 205 -25.69 10.52 11.09
CA CYS A 205 -25.79 9.61 12.24
C CYS A 205 -25.56 8.14 11.88
N GLY A 206 -25.31 7.85 10.60
CA GLY A 206 -25.07 6.49 10.13
C GLY A 206 -24.82 6.41 8.64
N VAL A 207 -24.67 5.19 8.15
CA VAL A 207 -24.41 4.87 6.75
C VAL A 207 -25.30 3.71 6.29
N ARG A 208 -25.66 3.73 5.01
CA ARG A 208 -26.19 2.57 4.30
C ARG A 208 -25.06 1.89 3.56
N VAL A 209 -24.90 0.59 3.82
CA VAL A 209 -23.81 -0.26 3.32
C VAL A 209 -24.39 -1.35 2.43
N VAL A 210 -23.86 -1.50 1.23
CA VAL A 210 -24.21 -2.58 0.30
C VAL A 210 -23.08 -3.61 0.30
N ASP A 211 -23.40 -4.87 0.61
CA ASP A 211 -22.47 -5.99 0.43
C ASP A 211 -22.39 -6.31 -1.07
N LEU A 212 -21.21 -6.12 -1.67
CA LEU A 212 -20.99 -6.35 -3.09
C LEU A 212 -20.75 -7.82 -3.45
N LEU A 213 -20.63 -8.70 -2.46
CA LEU A 213 -20.55 -10.15 -2.67
C LEU A 213 -21.95 -10.77 -2.67
N GLU A 214 -22.76 -10.48 -1.65
CA GLU A 214 -24.08 -11.11 -1.47
C GLU A 214 -25.26 -10.26 -1.94
N GLY A 215 -25.09 -8.94 -2.06
CA GLY A 215 -26.13 -8.00 -2.49
C GLY A 215 -27.01 -7.44 -1.37
N ASP A 216 -26.86 -7.94 -0.14
CA ASP A 216 -27.59 -7.46 1.04
C ASP A 216 -27.24 -6.01 1.39
N VAL A 217 -28.18 -5.33 2.06
CA VAL A 217 -28.05 -3.93 2.47
C VAL A 217 -28.21 -3.79 3.97
N TYR A 218 -27.28 -3.07 4.59
CA TYR A 218 -27.25 -2.86 6.04
C TYR A 218 -27.23 -1.37 6.36
N GLU A 219 -28.05 -0.97 7.34
CA GLU A 219 -27.95 0.34 7.99
C GLU A 219 -27.13 0.20 9.28
N VAL A 220 -26.15 1.08 9.47
CA VAL A 220 -25.24 1.07 10.62
C VAL A 220 -25.12 2.49 11.15
N TYR A 221 -25.27 2.66 12.46
CA TYR A 221 -25.28 3.97 13.12
C TYR A 221 -23.94 4.23 13.81
N GLY A 222 -23.53 5.49 13.86
CA GLY A 222 -22.26 5.87 14.46
C GLY A 222 -22.28 7.30 14.99
N LYS A 223 -21.67 7.52 16.16
CA LYS A 223 -21.53 8.86 16.74
C LYS A 223 -20.63 9.77 15.90
N LYS A 224 -19.59 9.18 15.29
CA LYS A 224 -18.68 9.85 14.36
C LYS A 224 -18.49 9.02 13.11
N ILE A 225 -18.61 9.68 11.95
CA ILE A 225 -18.42 9.06 10.64
C ILE A 225 -17.19 9.71 10.00
N ILE A 226 -16.20 8.88 9.66
CA ILE A 226 -14.92 9.30 9.09
C ILE A 226 -14.83 8.82 7.64
N ASN A 227 -14.80 9.77 6.72
CA ASN A 227 -14.48 9.56 5.31
C ASN A 227 -12.96 9.51 5.10
N ALA A 228 -12.42 8.30 5.00
CA ALA A 228 -11.01 8.00 4.72
C ALA A 228 -10.84 7.35 3.34
N ALA A 229 -11.72 7.69 2.39
CA ALA A 229 -11.83 7.02 1.10
C ALA A 229 -10.78 7.47 0.06
N GLY A 230 -9.64 8.05 0.46
CA GLY A 230 -8.55 8.42 -0.45
C GLY A 230 -9.00 9.25 -1.67
N PRO A 231 -8.78 8.79 -2.92
CA PRO A 231 -9.22 9.53 -4.11
C PRO A 231 -10.75 9.63 -4.28
N TRP A 232 -11.54 8.92 -3.45
CA TRP A 232 -13.01 8.95 -3.46
C TRP A 232 -13.63 9.84 -2.38
N VAL A 233 -12.84 10.58 -1.59
CA VAL A 233 -13.40 11.42 -0.52
C VAL A 233 -14.42 12.42 -1.06
N ASP A 234 -14.20 13.00 -2.24
CA ASP A 234 -15.13 13.95 -2.84
C ASP A 234 -16.42 13.28 -3.34
N THR A 235 -16.38 12.02 -3.77
CA THR A 235 -17.59 11.24 -4.11
C THR A 235 -18.50 11.05 -2.90
N LEU A 236 -17.91 10.85 -1.71
CA LEU A 236 -18.68 10.77 -0.47
C LEU A 236 -19.13 12.16 -0.01
N ARG A 237 -18.33 13.21 -0.18
CA ARG A 237 -18.77 14.59 0.10
C ARG A 237 -19.90 15.04 -0.81
N GLU A 238 -19.95 14.60 -2.06
CA GLU A 238 -21.10 14.82 -2.96
C GLU A 238 -22.36 14.15 -2.41
N LYS A 239 -22.26 12.91 -1.93
CA LYS A 239 -23.38 12.19 -1.28
C LYS A 239 -23.84 12.86 0.01
N ASP A 240 -22.95 13.55 0.71
CA ASP A 240 -23.26 14.36 1.89
C ASP A 240 -23.69 15.80 1.57
N ASN A 241 -23.71 16.19 0.29
CA ASN A 241 -23.93 17.58 -0.16
C ASN A 241 -22.96 18.59 0.51
N SER A 242 -21.73 18.16 0.81
CA SER A 242 -20.70 18.95 1.51
C SER A 242 -19.42 19.18 0.69
N LYS A 243 -19.46 18.92 -0.62
CA LYS A 243 -18.38 19.26 -1.56
C LYS A 243 -18.39 20.76 -1.88
N ILE A 244 -17.92 21.56 -0.92
CA ILE A 244 -17.79 23.02 -1.01
C ILE A 244 -16.33 23.40 -0.69
N GLY A 245 -15.81 24.43 -1.35
CA GLY A 245 -14.46 24.95 -1.11
C GLY A 245 -13.37 24.05 -1.68
N LYS A 246 -12.46 23.55 -0.84
CA LYS A 246 -11.34 22.70 -1.26
C LYS A 246 -11.85 21.39 -1.87
N VAL A 247 -11.23 20.97 -2.96
CA VAL A 247 -11.54 19.73 -3.69
C VAL A 247 -10.26 18.96 -4.00
N LEU A 248 -10.40 17.69 -4.34
CA LEU A 248 -9.28 16.90 -4.83
C LEU A 248 -9.06 17.08 -6.33
N GLN A 249 -7.80 17.29 -6.70
CA GLN A 249 -7.30 17.04 -8.04
C GLN A 249 -6.58 15.69 -8.06
N LEU A 250 -7.02 14.81 -8.96
CA LEU A 250 -6.44 13.47 -9.08
C LEU A 250 -5.29 13.47 -10.09
N SER A 251 -4.22 12.74 -9.74
CA SER A 251 -3.08 12.47 -10.63
C SER A 251 -2.77 10.98 -10.66
N LYS A 252 -2.58 10.42 -11.85
CA LYS A 252 -2.16 9.04 -12.08
C LYS A 252 -0.64 8.93 -12.06
N GLY A 253 -0.14 7.84 -11.48
CA GLY A 253 1.24 7.41 -11.62
C GLY A 253 1.34 5.92 -11.91
N VAL A 254 2.26 5.59 -12.80
CA VAL A 254 2.50 4.22 -13.29
C VAL A 254 3.91 3.77 -12.94
N HIS A 255 4.05 2.46 -12.73
CA HIS A 255 5.33 1.77 -12.58
C HIS A 255 5.36 0.55 -13.50
N LEU A 256 6.55 0.26 -14.05
CA LEU A 256 6.81 -0.96 -14.83
C LEU A 256 7.67 -1.92 -14.02
N VAL A 257 7.52 -3.21 -14.26
CA VAL A 257 8.34 -4.29 -13.70
C VAL A 257 9.07 -4.99 -14.84
N ILE A 258 10.38 -5.12 -14.67
CA ILE A 258 11.28 -5.78 -15.62
C ILE A 258 12.02 -6.88 -14.87
N ASP A 259 12.28 -7.99 -15.56
CA ASP A 259 13.12 -9.06 -15.02
C ASP A 259 14.53 -8.58 -14.65
N GLN A 260 15.08 -9.04 -13.52
CA GLN A 260 16.40 -8.59 -13.08
C GLN A 260 17.54 -9.17 -13.93
N GLU A 261 17.38 -10.30 -14.62
CA GLU A 261 18.37 -10.75 -15.61
C GLU A 261 18.45 -9.77 -16.79
N ARG A 262 17.31 -9.19 -17.16
CA ARG A 262 17.22 -8.20 -18.26
C ARG A 262 17.66 -6.81 -17.85
N PHE A 263 17.32 -6.38 -16.63
CA PHE A 263 17.77 -5.14 -16.01
C PHE A 263 18.42 -5.43 -14.63
N PRO A 264 19.72 -5.81 -14.62
CA PRO A 264 20.43 -6.28 -13.43
C PRO A 264 20.89 -5.14 -12.54
N LEU A 265 19.93 -4.35 -12.07
CA LEU A 265 20.17 -3.24 -11.16
C LEU A 265 20.68 -3.79 -9.81
N GLY A 266 21.84 -3.30 -9.36
CA GLY A 266 22.49 -3.79 -8.14
C GLY A 266 21.94 -3.19 -6.84
N GLN A 267 21.29 -2.02 -6.93
CA GLN A 267 20.73 -1.28 -5.81
C GLN A 267 19.67 -0.29 -6.27
N ALA A 268 18.88 0.26 -5.34
CA ALA A 268 17.95 1.33 -5.67
C ALA A 268 18.66 2.60 -6.17
N VAL A 269 18.13 3.20 -7.24
CA VAL A 269 18.63 4.44 -7.84
C VAL A 269 17.50 5.45 -7.97
N TYR A 270 17.74 6.69 -7.56
CA TYR A 270 16.82 7.82 -7.74
C TYR A 270 17.48 8.87 -8.64
N PHE A 271 16.95 9.08 -9.84
CA PHE A 271 17.66 9.79 -10.90
C PHE A 271 16.79 10.79 -11.65
N ASP A 272 17.44 11.79 -12.26
CA ASP A 272 16.79 12.82 -13.08
C ASP A 272 16.42 12.29 -14.47
N THR A 273 15.24 12.68 -14.96
CA THR A 273 14.80 12.52 -16.35
C THR A 273 15.00 13.81 -17.14
N PRO A 274 15.05 13.76 -18.49
CA PRO A 274 15.28 14.96 -19.33
C PRO A 274 14.27 16.10 -19.13
N ASP A 275 13.06 15.80 -18.67
CA ASP A 275 11.99 16.76 -18.39
C ASP A 275 12.08 17.39 -16.97
N GLY A 276 13.16 17.12 -16.23
CA GLY A 276 13.39 17.65 -14.89
C GLY A 276 12.62 16.95 -13.77
N ARG A 277 11.85 15.90 -14.07
CA ARG A 277 11.30 15.00 -13.06
C ARG A 277 12.37 14.03 -12.57
N MET A 278 12.04 13.30 -11.52
CA MET A 278 12.89 12.25 -10.99
C MET A 278 12.13 10.93 -10.92
N VAL A 279 12.85 9.85 -11.21
CA VAL A 279 12.34 8.49 -11.31
C VAL A 279 13.18 7.58 -10.41
N PHE A 280 12.53 6.59 -9.82
CA PHE A 280 13.16 5.51 -9.06
C PHE A 280 13.28 4.28 -9.94
N ALA A 281 14.41 3.59 -9.85
CA ALA A 281 14.57 2.20 -10.24
C ALA A 281 14.97 1.39 -9.00
N ILE A 282 14.23 0.33 -8.68
CA ILE A 282 14.33 -0.36 -7.39
C ILE A 282 14.36 -1.88 -7.63
N PRO A 283 15.38 -2.60 -7.13
CA PRO A 283 15.40 -4.05 -7.18
C PRO A 283 14.50 -4.64 -6.09
N ARG A 284 13.74 -5.69 -6.43
CA ARG A 284 12.87 -6.44 -5.51
C ARG A 284 12.58 -7.82 -6.10
N ASP A 285 12.76 -8.87 -5.29
CA ASP A 285 12.30 -10.24 -5.59
C ASP A 285 12.71 -10.74 -7.01
N ASN A 286 13.98 -10.56 -7.38
CA ASN A 286 14.55 -10.87 -8.70
C ASN A 286 13.98 -10.06 -9.87
N LYS A 287 13.38 -8.89 -9.58
CA LYS A 287 12.87 -7.92 -10.56
C LYS A 287 13.45 -6.55 -10.29
N THR A 288 13.40 -5.68 -11.29
CA THR A 288 13.63 -4.24 -11.16
C THR A 288 12.37 -3.50 -11.57
N TYR A 289 11.77 -2.75 -10.64
CA TYR A 289 10.63 -1.91 -10.97
C TYR A 289 11.01 -0.43 -11.06
N VAL A 290 10.38 0.29 -12.01
CA VAL A 290 10.75 1.66 -12.35
C VAL A 290 9.52 2.54 -12.41
N GLY A 291 9.59 3.72 -11.80
CA GLY A 291 8.51 4.71 -11.83
C GLY A 291 8.85 6.00 -11.08
N THR A 292 8.04 7.04 -11.17
CA THR A 292 6.64 7.03 -11.62
C THR A 292 6.35 8.10 -12.65
N THR A 293 5.27 7.92 -13.41
CA THR A 293 4.60 9.01 -14.15
C THR A 293 3.79 9.91 -13.22
N ASP A 294 3.38 11.06 -13.75
CA ASP A 294 2.53 12.07 -13.08
C ASP A 294 1.68 12.73 -14.17
N THR A 295 0.43 12.29 -14.32
CA THR A 295 -0.52 12.77 -15.33
C THR A 295 -1.87 13.06 -14.67
N PHE A 296 -2.57 14.11 -15.10
CA PHE A 296 -3.92 14.37 -14.59
C PHE A 296 -4.85 13.20 -14.89
N TYR A 297 -5.79 12.96 -13.97
CA TYR A 297 -6.69 11.83 -14.07
C TYR A 297 -8.11 12.25 -13.71
N ASP A 298 -9.05 12.00 -14.62
CA ASP A 298 -10.47 12.37 -14.51
C ASP A 298 -11.41 11.17 -14.70
N LYS A 299 -10.84 9.97 -14.90
CA LYS A 299 -11.58 8.70 -15.02
C LYS A 299 -11.77 8.03 -13.65
N ASP A 300 -12.38 6.85 -13.64
CA ASP A 300 -12.60 6.07 -12.43
C ASP A 300 -11.27 5.66 -11.76
N ALA A 301 -11.08 6.08 -10.51
CA ALA A 301 -9.91 5.77 -9.69
C ALA A 301 -9.87 4.31 -9.21
N ALA A 302 -10.92 3.51 -9.46
CA ALA A 302 -10.99 2.10 -9.05
C ALA A 302 -10.06 1.23 -9.88
N ILE A 303 -9.97 1.55 -11.18
CA ILE A 303 -9.27 0.77 -12.20
C ILE A 303 -8.34 1.65 -13.03
N PRO A 304 -7.39 2.40 -12.43
CA PRO A 304 -6.39 3.13 -13.19
C PRO A 304 -5.52 2.12 -13.93
N LYS A 305 -5.24 2.42 -15.20
CA LYS A 305 -4.43 1.57 -16.08
C LYS A 305 -3.29 2.34 -16.72
N MET A 306 -2.23 1.61 -17.05
CA MET A 306 -1.12 2.11 -17.86
C MET A 306 -1.59 2.43 -19.28
N THR A 307 -1.14 3.54 -19.84
CA THR A 307 -1.28 3.86 -21.27
C THR A 307 0.03 3.61 -22.03
N THR A 308 -0.02 3.61 -23.36
CA THR A 308 1.18 3.50 -24.20
C THR A 308 2.17 4.63 -23.89
N GLU A 309 1.66 5.84 -23.66
CA GLU A 309 2.47 7.02 -23.27
C GLU A 309 3.17 6.83 -21.93
N ASP A 310 2.47 6.31 -20.91
CA ASP A 310 3.08 6.02 -19.61
C ASP A 310 4.25 5.03 -19.76
N ARG A 311 4.01 3.94 -20.49
CA ARG A 311 5.01 2.91 -20.75
C ARG A 311 6.23 3.47 -21.48
N ALA A 312 6.00 4.20 -22.57
CA ALA A 312 7.05 4.82 -23.37
C ALA A 312 7.88 5.81 -22.53
N TYR A 313 7.23 6.63 -21.70
CA TYR A 313 7.92 7.57 -20.82
C TYR A 313 8.89 6.84 -19.86
N ILE A 314 8.44 5.78 -19.20
CA ILE A 314 9.28 5.04 -18.24
C ILE A 314 10.42 4.32 -18.96
N ILE A 315 10.16 3.69 -20.11
CA ILE A 315 11.21 3.05 -20.93
C ILE A 315 12.27 4.07 -21.37
N ASN A 316 11.84 5.25 -21.81
CA ASN A 316 12.75 6.33 -22.19
C ASN A 316 13.59 6.82 -21.00
N ALA A 317 12.99 6.94 -19.81
CA ALA A 317 13.71 7.28 -18.58
C ALA A 317 14.77 6.22 -18.22
N ILE A 318 14.44 4.93 -18.34
CA ILE A 318 15.37 3.82 -18.13
C ILE A 318 16.53 3.93 -19.11
N ASN A 319 16.24 3.98 -20.42
CA ASN A 319 17.28 3.99 -21.45
C ASN A 319 18.12 5.28 -21.43
N TYR A 320 17.58 6.38 -20.92
CA TYR A 320 18.34 7.60 -20.69
C TYR A 320 19.38 7.44 -19.59
N MET A 321 19.01 6.86 -18.45
CA MET A 321 19.91 6.69 -17.30
C MET A 321 20.78 5.45 -17.40
N PHE A 322 20.32 4.40 -18.09
CA PHE A 322 20.96 3.09 -18.21
C PHE A 322 21.08 2.69 -19.69
N PRO A 323 21.89 3.42 -20.50
CA PRO A 323 21.87 3.32 -21.96
C PRO A 323 22.33 1.97 -22.50
N SER A 324 23.10 1.19 -21.73
CA SER A 324 23.52 -0.16 -22.12
C SER A 324 22.38 -1.18 -22.05
N VAL A 325 21.36 -0.93 -21.22
CA VAL A 325 20.29 -1.90 -20.97
C VAL A 325 19.36 -2.01 -22.18
N LYS A 326 19.03 -0.90 -22.86
CA LYS A 326 18.19 -0.90 -24.09
C LYS A 326 16.83 -1.60 -23.90
N ILE A 327 16.12 -1.27 -22.83
CA ILE A 327 14.78 -1.81 -22.54
C ILE A 327 13.80 -1.45 -23.65
N THR A 328 12.93 -2.40 -23.97
CA THR A 328 11.84 -2.30 -24.94
C THR A 328 10.52 -2.70 -24.29
N GLU A 329 9.42 -2.51 -25.01
CA GLU A 329 8.08 -2.88 -24.54
C GLU A 329 7.92 -4.38 -24.26
N LYS A 330 8.74 -5.23 -24.91
CA LYS A 330 8.74 -6.69 -24.73
C LYS A 330 9.38 -7.14 -23.42
N ASP A 331 10.16 -6.27 -22.79
CA ASP A 331 10.86 -6.55 -21.53
C ASP A 331 9.98 -6.24 -20.30
N VAL A 332 8.77 -5.71 -20.48
CA VAL A 332 7.83 -5.38 -19.40
C VAL A 332 7.01 -6.61 -19.05
N GLU A 333 7.26 -7.19 -17.88
CA GLU A 333 6.56 -8.39 -17.39
C GLU A 333 5.28 -8.06 -16.63
N SER A 334 5.24 -6.90 -15.99
CA SER A 334 4.08 -6.43 -15.23
C SER A 334 4.12 -4.91 -15.05
N SER A 335 3.02 -4.34 -14.59
CA SER A 335 2.89 -2.91 -14.30
C SER A 335 1.74 -2.67 -13.33
N TRP A 336 1.74 -1.50 -12.71
CA TRP A 336 0.57 -1.01 -11.99
C TRP A 336 0.42 0.50 -12.15
N ALA A 337 -0.81 0.97 -12.00
CA ALA A 337 -1.13 2.39 -11.94
C ALA A 337 -1.85 2.70 -10.63
N GLY A 338 -1.63 3.89 -10.08
CA GLY A 338 -2.31 4.39 -8.89
C GLY A 338 -2.73 5.84 -9.05
N VAL A 339 -3.76 6.25 -8.31
CA VAL A 339 -4.29 7.62 -8.33
C VAL A 339 -3.98 8.32 -7.02
N ARG A 340 -3.41 9.52 -7.10
CA ARG A 340 -3.01 10.35 -5.97
C ARG A 340 -4.09 11.39 -5.70
N PRO A 341 -4.65 11.46 -4.48
CA PRO A 341 -5.54 12.53 -4.07
C PRO A 341 -4.73 13.78 -3.69
N LEU A 342 -4.67 14.79 -4.55
CA LEU A 342 -3.95 16.04 -4.28
C LEU A 342 -4.94 17.14 -3.89
N ILE A 343 -4.68 17.88 -2.81
CA ILE A 343 -5.60 18.93 -2.33
C ILE A 343 -5.42 20.17 -3.19
N TYR A 344 -6.39 20.44 -4.06
CA TYR A 344 -6.38 21.60 -4.96
C TYR A 344 -7.03 22.82 -4.30
N GLU A 345 -6.38 23.97 -4.50
CA GLU A 345 -6.87 25.31 -4.17
C GLU A 345 -6.75 26.15 -5.45
N GLU A 346 -7.78 26.95 -5.78
CA GLU A 346 -7.79 27.80 -6.97
C GLU A 346 -6.54 28.69 -7.03
N GLY A 347 -5.89 28.74 -8.22
CA GLY A 347 -4.73 29.60 -8.49
C GLY A 347 -3.34 28.97 -8.31
N LYS A 348 -3.20 27.66 -8.03
CA LYS A 348 -1.90 26.95 -7.92
C LYS A 348 -1.65 25.94 -9.05
N ASN A 349 -0.40 25.79 -9.51
CA ASN A 349 -0.02 24.80 -10.52
C ASN A 349 -0.04 23.35 -9.97
N ALA A 350 -0.23 22.35 -10.85
CA ALA A 350 -0.28 20.91 -10.52
C ALA A 350 0.88 20.41 -9.64
N SER A 351 2.10 20.87 -9.94
CA SER A 351 3.34 20.53 -9.22
C SER A 351 3.50 21.26 -7.88
N GLU A 352 2.70 22.30 -7.65
CA GLU A 352 2.65 23.14 -6.43
C GLU A 352 1.47 22.76 -5.52
N ILE A 353 0.60 21.85 -5.96
CA ILE A 353 -0.54 21.36 -5.19
C ILE A 353 -0.05 20.73 -3.88
N SER A 354 -0.64 21.17 -2.78
CA SER A 354 -0.27 20.76 -1.42
C SER A 354 -0.43 19.25 -1.25
N ARG A 355 0.65 18.60 -0.79
CA ARG A 355 0.66 17.17 -0.41
C ARG A 355 0.53 16.99 1.11
N LYS A 356 -0.08 17.96 1.78
CA LYS A 356 -0.41 17.92 3.21
C LYS A 356 -1.67 17.07 3.39
N ASP A 357 -1.79 16.48 4.57
CA ASP A 357 -3.05 15.95 5.06
C ASP A 357 -3.86 17.04 5.75
N GLU A 358 -5.17 17.05 5.54
CA GLU A 358 -6.10 17.99 6.16
C GLU A 358 -7.37 17.27 6.63
N ILE A 359 -7.87 17.68 7.81
CA ILE A 359 -9.17 17.25 8.32
C ILE A 359 -10.21 18.31 7.91
N TRP A 360 -11.25 17.89 7.21
CA TRP A 360 -12.40 18.72 6.85
C TRP A 360 -13.65 18.18 7.54
N THR A 361 -14.41 19.04 8.21
CA THR A 361 -15.67 18.65 8.85
C THR A 361 -16.81 19.39 8.18
N SER A 362 -17.81 18.66 7.67
CA SER A 362 -18.99 19.26 7.05
C SER A 362 -20.00 19.79 8.09
N ASP A 363 -20.96 20.58 7.64
CA ASP A 363 -22.06 21.04 8.49
C ASP A 363 -22.93 19.89 9.03
N SER A 364 -23.02 18.77 8.31
CA SER A 364 -23.69 17.55 8.79
C SER A 364 -22.88 16.81 9.84
N GLY A 365 -21.58 17.10 10.00
CA GLY A 365 -20.66 16.45 10.94
C GLY A 365 -19.81 15.33 10.32
N LEU A 366 -19.82 15.15 8.99
CA LEU A 366 -18.95 14.19 8.32
C LEU A 366 -17.48 14.65 8.42
N ILE A 367 -16.62 13.80 8.96
CA ILE A 367 -15.19 14.09 9.11
C ILE A 367 -14.45 13.47 7.93
N THR A 368 -13.83 14.28 7.09
CA THR A 368 -13.06 13.84 5.93
C THR A 368 -11.57 14.04 6.16
N ILE A 369 -10.77 13.01 5.88
CA ILE A 369 -9.30 13.13 5.85
C ILE A 369 -8.84 13.16 4.38
N ALA A 370 -8.39 14.33 3.94
CA ALA A 370 -7.96 14.56 2.56
C ALA A 370 -6.41 14.54 2.45
N GLY A 371 -5.91 14.13 1.29
CA GLY A 371 -4.48 14.11 1.00
C GLY A 371 -3.72 13.00 1.73
N GLY A 372 -2.53 13.32 2.23
CA GLY A 372 -1.72 12.40 3.01
C GLY A 372 -0.75 11.50 2.22
N LYS A 373 0.06 10.73 2.95
CA LYS A 373 1.09 9.82 2.40
C LYS A 373 1.16 8.54 3.22
N LEU A 374 1.59 7.45 2.57
CA LEU A 374 1.88 6.17 3.20
C LEU A 374 2.81 6.35 4.42
N THR A 375 3.92 7.08 4.29
CA THR A 375 4.91 7.24 5.38
C THR A 375 4.32 7.84 6.67
N GLY A 376 3.37 8.78 6.56
CA GLY A 376 2.81 9.51 7.70
C GLY A 376 1.53 8.91 8.27
N TYR A 377 1.12 7.72 7.82
CA TYR A 377 -0.22 7.18 8.11
C TYR A 377 -0.53 7.09 9.61
N ARG A 378 0.44 6.66 10.44
CA ARG A 378 0.26 6.48 11.88
C ARG A 378 0.05 7.83 12.58
N LYS A 379 0.85 8.84 12.23
CA LYS A 379 0.69 10.19 12.78
C LYS A 379 -0.60 10.86 12.33
N MET A 380 -1.01 10.63 11.10
CA MET A 380 -2.29 11.11 10.57
C MET A 380 -3.47 10.44 11.29
N ALA A 381 -3.40 9.13 11.53
CA ALA A 381 -4.38 8.43 12.35
C ALA A 381 -4.47 9.02 13.76
N GLU A 382 -3.32 9.23 14.43
CA GLU A 382 -3.25 9.87 15.74
C GLU A 382 -3.92 11.26 15.74
N MET A 383 -3.70 12.06 14.68
CA MET A 383 -4.32 13.37 14.51
C MET A 383 -5.85 13.27 14.39
N VAL A 384 -6.34 12.41 13.50
CA VAL A 384 -7.78 12.22 13.26
C VAL A 384 -8.48 11.71 14.51
N VAL A 385 -7.90 10.70 15.19
CA VAL A 385 -8.51 10.13 16.38
C VAL A 385 -8.46 11.10 17.56
N ASN A 386 -7.40 11.91 17.71
CA ASN A 386 -7.40 13.00 18.70
C ASN A 386 -8.54 14.00 18.47
N TYR A 387 -8.81 14.35 17.22
CA TYR A 387 -9.92 15.23 16.87
C TYR A 387 -11.28 14.59 17.21
N VAL A 388 -11.45 13.32 16.84
CA VAL A 388 -12.66 12.53 17.13
C VAL A 388 -12.92 12.38 18.63
N THR A 389 -11.91 12.03 19.43
CA THR A 389 -12.07 11.88 20.88
C THR A 389 -12.40 13.21 21.55
N ALA A 390 -11.80 14.32 21.10
CA ALA A 390 -12.13 15.64 21.62
C ALA A 390 -13.58 16.05 21.33
N LEU A 391 -14.12 15.68 20.16
CA LEU A 391 -15.53 15.90 19.84
C LEU A 391 -16.45 15.05 20.73
N LEU A 392 -16.14 13.75 20.88
CA LEU A 392 -16.90 12.83 21.73
C LEU A 392 -16.90 13.29 23.20
N GLU A 393 -15.76 13.77 23.71
CA GLU A 393 -15.63 14.34 25.06
C GLU A 393 -16.50 15.58 25.23
N LYS A 394 -16.48 16.50 24.25
CA LYS A 394 -17.30 17.71 24.25
C LYS A 394 -18.81 17.39 24.24
N GLU A 395 -19.18 16.26 23.65
CA GLU A 395 -20.56 15.76 23.59
C GLU A 395 -20.95 14.91 24.82
N GLY A 396 -20.04 14.72 25.78
CA GLY A 396 -20.32 14.02 27.04
C GLY A 396 -20.24 12.49 26.95
N HIS A 397 -19.59 11.93 25.93
CA HIS A 397 -19.47 10.47 25.74
C HIS A 397 -18.37 9.79 26.58
N GLY A 398 -17.65 10.55 27.40
CA GLY A 398 -16.57 10.06 28.26
C GLY A 398 -15.20 10.56 27.83
N SER A 399 -14.14 10.19 28.57
CA SER A 399 -12.75 10.53 28.26
C SER A 399 -12.02 9.36 27.61
N TYR A 400 -11.07 9.67 26.72
CA TYR A 400 -10.32 8.66 25.97
C TYR A 400 -8.81 8.81 26.18
N PRO A 401 -8.05 7.70 26.25
CA PRO A 401 -6.61 7.77 26.42
C PRO A 401 -5.90 8.35 25.18
N HIS A 402 -4.68 8.85 25.37
CA HIS A 402 -3.81 9.27 24.29
C HIS A 402 -3.31 8.08 23.45
N SER A 403 -2.89 8.35 22.21
CA SER A 403 -2.33 7.31 21.34
C SER A 403 -1.07 6.70 21.92
N THR A 404 -0.99 5.37 21.87
CA THR A 404 0.20 4.59 22.20
C THR A 404 0.77 3.87 20.97
N THR A 405 0.17 4.07 19.79
CA THR A 405 0.51 3.36 18.54
C THR A 405 1.96 3.53 18.08
N LYS A 406 2.63 4.60 18.51
CA LYS A 406 4.05 4.84 18.24
C LYS A 406 4.96 3.68 18.67
N ASN A 407 4.63 2.97 19.75
CA ASN A 407 5.48 1.89 20.30
C ASN A 407 4.81 0.51 20.18
N MET A 408 3.82 0.37 19.31
CA MET A 408 3.07 -0.87 19.14
C MET A 408 3.41 -1.52 17.81
N PRO A 409 3.85 -2.80 17.83
CA PRO A 409 3.99 -3.56 16.61
C PRO A 409 2.66 -3.69 15.86
N ILE A 410 2.72 -3.75 14.54
CA ILE A 410 1.60 -4.19 13.70
C ILE A 410 1.51 -5.73 13.75
N SER A 411 0.46 -6.31 13.18
CA SER A 411 0.34 -7.78 13.11
C SER A 411 1.55 -8.36 12.37
N GLY A 412 2.07 -9.51 12.85
CA GLY A 412 3.34 -10.07 12.38
C GLY A 412 4.60 -9.34 12.91
N GLY A 413 4.46 -8.14 13.48
CA GLY A 413 5.57 -7.30 13.97
C GLY A 413 6.08 -7.67 15.36
N HIS A 414 5.44 -8.63 16.04
CA HIS A 414 5.72 -9.02 17.43
C HIS A 414 6.99 -9.89 17.56
N VAL A 415 8.07 -9.48 16.92
CA VAL A 415 9.38 -10.17 16.86
C VAL A 415 10.41 -9.54 17.81
N GLY A 416 10.03 -8.48 18.53
CA GLY A 416 10.92 -7.71 19.41
C GLY A 416 11.74 -6.63 18.70
N GLY A 417 11.19 -6.05 17.62
CA GLY A 417 11.78 -4.97 16.84
C GLY A 417 12.83 -5.43 15.84
N SER A 418 13.37 -4.50 15.06
CA SER A 418 14.29 -4.79 13.95
C SER A 418 15.54 -5.56 14.37
N LYS A 419 16.05 -5.29 15.58
CA LYS A 419 17.28 -5.92 16.12
C LYS A 419 17.15 -7.43 16.33
N LYS A 420 15.94 -7.94 16.56
CA LYS A 420 15.69 -9.36 16.83
C LYS A 420 15.17 -10.12 15.60
N LEU A 421 14.89 -9.42 14.49
CA LEU A 421 14.30 -10.02 13.29
C LEU A 421 15.16 -11.17 12.73
N SER A 422 16.47 -10.99 12.57
CA SER A 422 17.33 -12.03 12.00
C SER A 422 17.37 -13.30 12.85
N ALA A 423 17.48 -13.15 14.18
CA ALA A 423 17.45 -14.28 15.11
C ALA A 423 16.07 -14.97 15.12
N PHE A 424 14.99 -14.18 15.03
CA PHE A 424 13.64 -14.70 14.88
C PHE A 424 13.50 -15.54 13.60
N ILE A 425 13.96 -15.04 12.45
CA ILE A 425 13.89 -15.75 11.18
C ILE A 425 14.64 -17.08 11.26
N MET A 426 15.90 -17.08 11.72
CA MET A 426 16.70 -18.32 11.82
C MET A 426 16.00 -19.38 12.69
N LYS A 427 15.49 -18.97 13.85
CA LYS A 427 14.73 -19.85 14.75
C LYS A 427 13.49 -20.42 14.07
N LYS A 428 12.71 -19.57 13.39
CA LYS A 428 11.46 -19.99 12.72
C LYS A 428 11.72 -20.82 11.47
N THR A 429 12.85 -20.64 10.80
CA THR A 429 13.27 -21.52 9.70
C THR A 429 13.46 -22.96 10.18
N GLU A 430 14.16 -23.16 11.31
CA GLU A 430 14.36 -24.50 11.89
C GLU A 430 13.04 -25.11 12.35
N GLU A 431 12.18 -24.33 13.01
CA GLU A 431 10.85 -24.79 13.42
C GLU A 431 9.99 -25.21 12.22
N GLY A 432 9.92 -24.41 11.16
CA GLY A 432 9.08 -24.67 9.99
C GLY A 432 9.43 -25.96 9.26
N MET A 433 10.71 -26.36 9.25
CA MET A 433 11.15 -27.62 8.67
C MET A 433 10.54 -28.84 9.38
N ALA A 434 10.29 -28.75 10.69
CA ALA A 434 9.62 -29.81 11.44
C ALA A 434 8.14 -29.96 11.07
N TYR A 435 7.57 -28.98 10.34
CA TYR A 435 6.19 -29.01 9.83
C TYR A 435 6.10 -29.50 8.38
N GLY A 436 7.21 -29.99 7.80
CA GLY A 436 7.23 -30.54 6.44
C GLY A 436 7.45 -29.50 5.33
N LEU A 437 7.84 -28.27 5.70
CA LEU A 437 8.29 -27.24 4.76
C LEU A 437 9.78 -27.40 4.48
N THR A 438 10.21 -26.96 3.31
CA THR A 438 11.63 -26.77 3.00
C THR A 438 12.24 -25.64 3.83
N LYS A 439 13.56 -25.56 3.85
CA LYS A 439 14.29 -24.47 4.53
C LYS A 439 13.93 -23.12 3.91
N GLU A 440 13.89 -23.08 2.57
CA GLU A 440 13.61 -21.88 1.78
C GLU A 440 12.17 -21.39 2.02
N GLU A 441 11.19 -22.29 2.04
CA GLU A 441 9.79 -21.95 2.34
C GLU A 441 9.63 -21.42 3.76
N SER A 442 10.26 -22.09 4.74
CA SER A 442 10.18 -21.71 6.15
C SER A 442 10.82 -20.34 6.40
N GLU A 443 11.99 -20.08 5.80
CA GLU A 443 12.65 -18.78 5.86
C GLU A 443 11.82 -17.68 5.18
N HIS A 444 11.25 -17.98 4.02
CA HIS A 444 10.38 -17.05 3.30
C HIS A 444 9.14 -16.68 4.14
N PHE A 445 8.50 -17.66 4.78
CA PHE A 445 7.33 -17.39 5.62
C PHE A 445 7.68 -16.56 6.85
N ALA A 446 8.78 -16.88 7.54
CA ALA A 446 9.24 -16.11 8.69
C ALA A 446 9.58 -14.66 8.32
N LYS A 447 10.17 -14.45 7.13
CA LYS A 447 10.45 -13.10 6.59
C LYS A 447 9.19 -12.34 6.22
N PHE A 448 8.23 -13.01 5.57
CA PHE A 448 7.08 -12.35 4.96
C PHE A 448 5.91 -12.12 5.93
N TYR A 449 5.63 -13.10 6.80
CA TYR A 449 4.52 -13.05 7.76
C TYR A 449 4.96 -12.66 9.18
N GLY A 450 6.27 -12.57 9.44
CA GLY A 450 6.80 -12.25 10.76
C GLY A 450 6.29 -13.20 11.83
N SER A 451 5.85 -12.68 12.99
CA SER A 451 5.30 -13.48 14.09
C SER A 451 4.03 -14.25 13.74
N ASN A 452 3.36 -13.94 12.63
CA ASN A 452 2.19 -14.70 12.19
C ASN A 452 2.55 -16.05 11.56
N VAL A 453 3.85 -16.32 11.31
CA VAL A 453 4.35 -17.58 10.74
C VAL A 453 3.90 -18.81 11.53
N ASP A 454 3.71 -18.68 12.84
CA ASP A 454 3.27 -19.78 13.70
C ASP A 454 1.88 -20.30 13.33
N ILE A 455 1.01 -19.44 12.80
CA ILE A 455 -0.30 -19.83 12.28
C ILE A 455 -0.12 -20.67 11.02
N LEU A 456 0.77 -20.27 10.10
CA LEU A 456 1.04 -21.04 8.88
C LEU A 456 1.63 -22.41 9.20
N PHE A 457 2.49 -22.52 10.21
CA PHE A 457 3.02 -23.81 10.66
C PHE A 457 1.92 -24.69 11.25
N GLN A 458 1.00 -24.14 12.05
CA GLN A 458 -0.14 -24.91 12.54
C GLN A 458 -1.02 -25.42 11.38
N LEU A 459 -1.33 -24.57 10.40
CA LEU A 459 -2.06 -24.95 9.19
C LEU A 459 -1.34 -26.05 8.39
N ALA A 460 0.00 -26.07 8.36
CA ALA A 460 0.77 -27.09 7.65
C ALA A 460 0.42 -28.53 8.07
N LYS A 461 0.08 -28.73 9.36
CA LYS A 461 -0.35 -30.04 9.88
C LYS A 461 -1.70 -30.48 9.33
N GLU A 462 -2.62 -29.53 9.14
CA GLU A 462 -4.00 -29.79 8.76
C GLU A 462 -4.17 -29.92 7.23
N TYR A 463 -3.39 -29.16 6.46
CA TYR A 463 -3.61 -28.98 5.03
C TYR A 463 -2.69 -29.83 4.13
N LYS A 464 -1.85 -30.69 4.70
CA LYS A 464 -0.93 -31.55 3.92
C LYS A 464 -1.65 -32.45 2.91
N GLU A 465 -2.71 -33.14 3.34
CA GLU A 465 -3.50 -34.01 2.47
C GLU A 465 -4.39 -33.21 1.50
N VAL A 466 -4.81 -32.02 1.91
CA VAL A 466 -5.61 -31.11 1.06
C VAL A 466 -4.75 -30.59 -0.09
N ALA A 467 -3.48 -30.28 0.16
CA ALA A 467 -2.52 -29.85 -0.86
C ALA A 467 -2.40 -30.89 -1.99
N VAL A 468 -2.29 -32.18 -1.63
CA VAL A 468 -2.24 -33.29 -2.60
C VAL A 468 -3.53 -33.36 -3.42
N ARG A 469 -4.70 -33.25 -2.79
CA ARG A 469 -6.00 -33.32 -3.48
C ARG A 469 -6.18 -32.25 -4.55
N TYR A 470 -5.76 -31.03 -4.27
CA TYR A 470 -5.87 -29.90 -5.19
C TYR A 470 -4.66 -29.72 -6.11
N ASN A 471 -3.69 -30.65 -6.04
CA ASN A 471 -2.42 -30.56 -6.78
C ASN A 471 -1.72 -29.20 -6.58
N LEU A 472 -1.77 -28.69 -5.35
CA LEU A 472 -1.10 -27.47 -4.93
C LEU A 472 0.09 -27.85 -4.04
N PRO A 473 1.26 -27.22 -4.22
CA PRO A 473 2.33 -27.32 -3.23
C PRO A 473 1.83 -26.80 -1.87
N LEU A 474 2.36 -27.39 -0.80
CA LEU A 474 1.92 -27.06 0.55
C LEU A 474 2.13 -25.57 0.85
N ASP A 475 3.25 -24.98 0.46
CA ASP A 475 3.53 -23.57 0.69
C ASP A 475 2.51 -22.65 0.01
N VAL A 476 2.09 -22.98 -1.22
CA VAL A 476 1.07 -22.24 -1.97
C VAL A 476 -0.28 -22.31 -1.26
N LEU A 477 -0.70 -23.51 -0.86
CA LEU A 477 -1.98 -23.71 -0.18
C LEU A 477 -2.01 -23.00 1.18
N LEU A 478 -0.93 -23.04 1.95
CA LEU A 478 -0.86 -22.38 3.25
C LEU A 478 -0.99 -20.87 3.16
N LYS A 479 -0.33 -20.24 2.17
CA LYS A 479 -0.52 -18.80 1.90
C LYS A 479 -1.99 -18.51 1.60
N LEU A 480 -2.64 -19.33 0.77
CA LEU A 480 -4.03 -19.13 0.35
C LEU A 480 -5.00 -19.25 1.53
N VAL A 481 -4.90 -20.34 2.30
CA VAL A 481 -5.74 -20.57 3.48
C VAL A 481 -5.53 -19.47 4.51
N TYR A 482 -4.28 -19.10 4.78
CA TYR A 482 -3.98 -18.01 5.71
C TYR A 482 -4.63 -16.70 5.24
N SER A 483 -4.53 -16.37 3.95
CA SER A 483 -5.15 -15.19 3.37
C SER A 483 -6.68 -15.19 3.49
N MET A 484 -7.34 -16.34 3.36
CA MET A 484 -8.79 -16.45 3.53
C MET A 484 -9.21 -16.33 5.01
N GLU A 485 -8.54 -17.06 5.90
CA GLU A 485 -8.94 -17.22 7.31
C GLU A 485 -8.47 -16.09 8.25
N TYR A 486 -7.40 -15.39 7.89
CA TYR A 486 -6.74 -14.39 8.75
C TYR A 486 -6.52 -13.04 8.06
N GLU A 487 -6.86 -12.92 6.78
CA GLU A 487 -6.69 -11.69 6.00
C GLU A 487 -7.90 -11.35 5.14
N MET A 488 -9.03 -12.02 5.35
CA MET A 488 -10.31 -11.80 4.68
C MET A 488 -10.22 -11.75 3.14
N ALA A 489 -9.34 -12.53 2.53
CA ALA A 489 -9.27 -12.64 1.07
C ALA A 489 -10.55 -13.32 0.57
N ALA A 490 -11.35 -12.59 -0.22
CA ALA A 490 -12.64 -13.03 -0.72
C ALA A 490 -12.57 -13.49 -2.18
N LYS A 491 -11.64 -12.92 -2.95
CA LYS A 491 -11.46 -13.21 -4.38
C LYS A 491 -10.02 -13.63 -4.69
N PRO A 492 -9.77 -14.37 -5.79
CA PRO A 492 -8.41 -14.77 -6.16
C PRO A 492 -7.50 -13.57 -6.41
N ILE A 493 -8.04 -12.46 -6.90
CA ILE A 493 -7.28 -11.24 -7.14
C ILE A 493 -6.75 -10.61 -5.83
N ASP A 494 -7.42 -10.80 -4.69
CA ASP A 494 -6.93 -10.36 -3.37
C ASP A 494 -5.62 -11.05 -3.04
N PHE A 495 -5.60 -12.36 -3.27
CA PHE A 495 -4.47 -13.22 -3.02
C PHE A 495 -3.29 -12.91 -3.95
N PHE A 496 -3.51 -12.95 -5.27
CA PHE A 496 -2.45 -12.77 -6.26
C PHE A 496 -1.89 -11.35 -6.31
N MET A 497 -2.74 -10.33 -6.14
CA MET A 497 -2.31 -8.94 -6.24
C MET A 497 -1.82 -8.37 -4.91
N ARG A 498 -2.51 -8.65 -3.79
CA ARG A 498 -2.31 -7.89 -2.54
C ARG A 498 -1.75 -8.71 -1.38
N ARG A 499 -2.14 -9.97 -1.22
CA ARG A 499 -1.58 -10.81 -0.14
C ARG A 499 -0.20 -11.34 -0.50
N THR A 500 0.07 -11.62 -1.78
CA THR A 500 1.37 -12.13 -2.23
C THR A 500 2.17 -11.14 -3.08
N GLY A 501 1.50 -10.22 -3.78
CA GLY A 501 2.15 -9.36 -4.78
C GLY A 501 2.64 -10.12 -6.01
N ALA A 502 2.26 -11.39 -6.18
CA ALA A 502 2.75 -12.26 -7.24
C ALA A 502 2.41 -11.73 -8.64
N LEU A 503 1.24 -11.11 -8.83
CA LEU A 503 0.91 -10.52 -10.14
C LEU A 503 1.89 -9.41 -10.55
N LEU A 504 2.51 -8.74 -9.57
CA LEU A 504 3.50 -7.69 -9.83
C LEU A 504 4.92 -8.23 -9.94
N PHE A 505 5.33 -9.15 -9.06
CA PHE A 505 6.73 -9.54 -8.90
C PHE A 505 7.04 -11.01 -9.24
N ASN A 506 6.02 -11.82 -9.54
CA ASN A 506 6.15 -13.22 -9.91
C ASN A 506 4.95 -13.70 -10.77
N ILE A 507 4.76 -13.04 -11.92
CA ILE A 507 3.56 -13.23 -12.75
C ILE A 507 3.45 -14.66 -13.31
N ASP A 508 4.58 -15.32 -13.56
CA ASP A 508 4.63 -16.72 -13.99
C ASP A 508 4.09 -17.68 -12.93
N TRP A 509 4.32 -17.40 -11.65
CA TRP A 509 3.72 -18.17 -10.56
C TRP A 509 2.19 -18.02 -10.55
N VAL A 510 1.65 -16.85 -10.96
CA VAL A 510 0.20 -16.67 -11.14
C VAL A 510 -0.30 -17.54 -12.29
N TYR A 511 0.35 -17.51 -13.46
CA TYR A 511 -0.04 -18.37 -14.60
C TYR A 511 -0.01 -19.85 -14.23
N LYS A 512 0.99 -20.28 -13.44
CA LYS A 512 1.14 -21.66 -13.01
C LYS A 512 0.01 -22.13 -12.08
N TRP A 513 -0.45 -21.27 -11.16
CA TRP A 513 -1.32 -21.70 -10.06
C TRP A 513 -2.74 -21.13 -10.09
N LYS A 514 -3.07 -20.19 -10.98
CA LYS A 514 -4.38 -19.53 -11.02
C LYS A 514 -5.55 -20.51 -11.02
N ASP A 515 -5.52 -21.55 -11.85
CA ASP A 515 -6.67 -22.46 -12.01
C ASP A 515 -6.89 -23.31 -10.76
N ALA A 516 -5.83 -23.86 -10.17
CA ALA A 516 -5.90 -24.66 -8.95
C ALA A 516 -6.35 -23.82 -7.74
N ILE A 517 -5.88 -22.58 -7.64
CA ILE A 517 -6.28 -21.64 -6.57
C ILE A 517 -7.74 -21.20 -6.74
N ILE A 518 -8.16 -20.87 -7.96
CA ILE A 518 -9.56 -20.53 -8.25
C ILE A 518 -10.47 -21.71 -7.95
N ALA A 519 -10.06 -22.94 -8.31
CA ALA A 519 -10.82 -24.14 -7.97
C ALA A 519 -10.93 -24.34 -6.46
N TYR A 520 -9.83 -24.24 -5.72
CA TYR A 520 -9.83 -24.37 -4.27
C TYR A 520 -10.73 -23.33 -3.58
N MET A 521 -10.63 -22.06 -3.97
CA MET A 521 -11.47 -20.99 -3.42
C MET A 521 -12.93 -21.20 -3.76
N ALA A 522 -13.24 -21.59 -5.00
CA ALA A 522 -14.62 -21.85 -5.43
C ALA A 522 -15.27 -22.97 -4.59
N ASP A 523 -14.55 -24.06 -4.36
CA ASP A 523 -15.06 -25.19 -3.59
C ASP A 523 -15.19 -24.82 -2.09
N THR A 524 -14.20 -24.13 -1.53
CA THR A 524 -14.18 -23.74 -0.11
C THR A 524 -15.25 -22.70 0.22
N LEU A 525 -15.46 -21.73 -0.67
CA LEU A 525 -16.44 -20.64 -0.49
C LEU A 525 -17.78 -20.91 -1.16
N SER A 526 -17.98 -22.13 -1.69
CA SER A 526 -19.23 -22.56 -2.33
C SER A 526 -19.71 -21.63 -3.45
N TRP A 527 -18.80 -21.17 -4.30
CA TRP A 527 -19.15 -20.30 -5.43
C TRP A 527 -20.05 -21.00 -6.45
N SER A 528 -21.02 -20.26 -6.97
CA SER A 528 -21.73 -20.60 -8.19
C SER A 528 -20.79 -20.68 -9.40
N LYS A 529 -21.25 -21.31 -10.49
CA LYS A 529 -20.48 -21.38 -11.75
C LYS A 529 -20.24 -19.98 -12.31
N GLU A 530 -21.21 -19.09 -12.15
CA GLU A 530 -21.20 -17.70 -12.57
C GLU A 530 -20.16 -16.90 -11.78
N GLU A 531 -20.10 -17.05 -10.45
CA GLU A 531 -19.08 -16.42 -9.60
C GLU A 531 -17.68 -16.92 -9.93
N LYS A 532 -17.50 -18.24 -10.04
CA LYS A 532 -16.20 -18.81 -10.44
C LYS A 532 -15.73 -18.25 -11.77
N LYS A 533 -16.62 -18.17 -12.77
CA LYS A 533 -16.31 -17.58 -14.09
C LYS A 533 -15.98 -16.10 -13.99
N LYS A 534 -16.76 -15.33 -13.21
CA LYS A 534 -16.53 -13.89 -12.99
C LYS A 534 -15.17 -13.64 -12.35
N TYR A 535 -14.84 -14.35 -11.28
CA TYR A 535 -13.57 -14.16 -10.57
C TYR A 535 -12.36 -14.67 -11.36
N ALA A 536 -12.51 -15.73 -12.15
CA ALA A 536 -11.48 -16.13 -13.11
C ALA A 536 -11.24 -15.02 -14.16
N ALA A 537 -12.30 -14.43 -14.71
CA ALA A 537 -12.19 -13.33 -15.66
C ALA A 537 -11.56 -12.07 -15.04
N GLU A 538 -11.80 -11.78 -13.76
CA GLU A 538 -11.12 -10.70 -13.03
C GLU A 538 -9.59 -10.93 -12.97
N VAL A 539 -9.14 -12.17 -12.76
CA VAL A 539 -7.70 -12.52 -12.78
C VAL A 539 -7.12 -12.37 -14.18
N GLU A 540 -7.78 -12.88 -15.22
CA GLU A 540 -7.31 -12.72 -16.61
C GLU A 540 -7.23 -11.26 -17.05
N ALA A 541 -8.23 -10.46 -16.67
CA ALA A 541 -8.23 -9.03 -16.94
C ALA A 541 -7.04 -8.34 -16.27
N ALA A 542 -6.74 -8.68 -15.02
CA ALA A 542 -5.59 -8.13 -14.30
C ALA A 542 -4.24 -8.56 -14.90
N LEU A 543 -4.09 -9.83 -15.29
CA LEU A 543 -2.89 -10.33 -16.01
C LEU A 543 -2.69 -9.58 -17.33
N THR A 544 -3.78 -9.33 -18.07
CA THR A 544 -3.72 -8.59 -19.32
C THR A 544 -3.43 -7.10 -19.09
N ASP A 545 -4.06 -6.47 -18.10
CA ASP A 545 -3.87 -5.05 -17.74
C ASP A 545 -2.43 -4.78 -17.24
N ALA A 546 -1.77 -5.78 -16.64
CA ALA A 546 -0.40 -5.67 -16.18
C ALA A 546 0.62 -5.47 -17.32
N VAL A 547 0.33 -5.96 -18.53
CA VAL A 547 1.29 -5.94 -19.65
C VAL A 547 0.81 -5.13 -20.86
N VAL A 548 -0.51 -5.09 -21.09
CA VAL A 548 -1.10 -4.42 -22.25
C VAL A 548 -1.67 -3.05 -21.85
N PRO A 549 -1.18 -1.95 -22.44
CA PRO A 549 -1.77 -0.63 -22.26
C PRO A 549 -3.25 -0.57 -22.62
N VAL A 550 -4.02 0.20 -21.87
CA VAL A 550 -5.48 0.28 -22.03
C VAL A 550 -5.92 0.80 -23.40
N ASP A 551 -5.22 1.78 -23.94
CA ASP A 551 -5.45 2.42 -25.24
C ASP A 551 -5.16 1.49 -26.42
N GLN A 552 -4.29 0.48 -26.25
CA GLN A 552 -4.07 -0.54 -27.27
C GLN A 552 -5.22 -1.56 -27.33
N LYS A 553 -5.91 -1.79 -26.22
CA LYS A 553 -7.09 -2.67 -26.17
C LYS A 553 -8.27 -2.03 -26.85
N GLU A 554 -8.53 -0.76 -26.53
CA GLU A 554 -9.63 0.02 -27.12
C GLU A 554 -9.48 0.11 -28.65
N HIS A 555 -8.25 0.32 -29.16
CA HIS A 555 -8.00 0.36 -30.60
C HIS A 555 -8.24 -1.00 -31.29
N LYS A 556 -7.83 -2.12 -30.67
CA LYS A 556 -8.11 -3.46 -31.22
C LYS A 556 -9.60 -3.82 -31.18
N ALA A 557 -10.33 -3.39 -30.15
CA ALA A 557 -11.76 -3.59 -30.04
C ALA A 557 -12.57 -2.73 -31.03
N ALA A 558 -12.07 -1.55 -31.39
CA ALA A 558 -12.72 -0.69 -32.39
C ALA A 558 -12.52 -1.17 -33.84
N LEU A 559 -11.53 -2.05 -34.08
CA LEU A 559 -11.21 -2.63 -35.39
C LEU A 559 -11.82 -4.03 -35.62
N ALA A 560 -12.35 -4.66 -34.56
CA ALA A 560 -13.03 -5.96 -34.59
C ALA A 560 -14.54 -5.77 -34.57
#